data_AF-A0A3D3XYI0-F1
#
_entry.id   AF-A0A3D3XYI0-F1
#
_cell.length_a   1.000
_cell.length_b   1.000
_cell.length_c   1.000
_cell.angle_alpha   90.00
_cell.angle_beta   90.00
_cell.angle_gamma   90.00
#
_symmetry.space_group_name_H-M   'P 1'
#
loop_
_entity.id
_entity.type
_entity.pdbx_description
1 polymer ?
#
loop_
_entity_poly.entity_id
_entity_poly.type
_entity_poly.pdbx_seq_one_letter_code
_entity_poly.pdbx_strand_id
1 'polypeptide(L)'
;GLCLGHINPDAPFEGYTDEEATEKKIFRSVFEEGDAWFNTGDLIRELTQEEVGFALGYAHYQFVDRVGDTFRWKSENVSTNEVGEIINGFDNIELSNVYGVEVPGADGRAGMVAVRLTDNANDLDWESFAAYVNSELPAYARPVFVRIQRDMDVTGTFKMVKGDLRREAYDLGSIADPIHVLKPGTSHYEPLDLEYLEVIRNGQAGY
;
A
#
# COMPACT_ATOMS: atom_id res chain seq x y z
N GLY A 1 12.61 9.46 9.19
CA GLY A 1 13.57 8.50 8.59
C GLY A 1 13.21 7.08 9.00
N LEU A 2 13.96 6.09 8.52
CA LEU A 2 13.81 4.69 8.95
C LEU A 2 14.19 4.54 10.43
N CYS A 3 13.33 3.91 11.21
CA CYS A 3 13.57 3.56 12.60
C CYS A 3 14.51 2.36 12.67
N LEU A 4 15.64 2.54 13.37
CA LEU A 4 16.63 1.49 13.59
C LEU A 4 16.76 1.27 15.10
N GLY A 5 16.71 0.01 15.52
CA GLY A 5 16.97 -0.38 16.91
C GLY A 5 18.44 -0.77 17.09
N HIS A 6 19.18 -0.07 17.96
CA HIS A 6 20.57 -0.42 18.23
C HIS A 6 20.64 -1.80 18.88
N ILE A 7 21.39 -2.73 18.29
CA ILE A 7 21.60 -4.07 18.84
C ILE A 7 22.79 -3.98 19.80
N ASN A 8 22.50 -4.11 21.10
CA ASN A 8 23.51 -4.02 22.14
C ASN A 8 23.11 -4.93 23.33
N PRO A 9 23.96 -5.07 24.38
CA PRO A 9 23.67 -5.96 25.50
C PRO A 9 22.37 -5.66 26.25
N ASP A 10 21.91 -4.40 26.27
CA ASP A 10 20.67 -3.98 26.92
C ASP A 10 19.44 -4.20 26.03
N ALA A 11 19.63 -4.30 24.72
CA ALA A 11 18.60 -4.55 23.71
C ALA A 11 19.09 -5.59 22.68
N PRO A 12 19.24 -6.87 23.06
CA PRO A 12 19.70 -7.90 22.16
C PRO A 12 18.64 -8.23 21.10
N PHE A 13 19.08 -8.53 19.88
CA PHE A 13 18.23 -9.10 18.84
C PHE A 13 18.60 -10.57 18.65
N GLU A 14 17.71 -11.48 19.04
CA GLU A 14 17.96 -12.92 19.00
C GLU A 14 17.88 -13.52 17.59
N GLY A 15 17.34 -12.77 16.63
CA GLY A 15 17.13 -13.23 15.26
C GLY A 15 15.86 -14.04 15.05
N TYR A 16 15.73 -14.58 13.84
CA TYR A 16 14.67 -15.51 13.43
C TYR A 16 15.23 -16.93 13.32
N THR A 17 14.33 -17.91 13.21
CA THR A 17 14.71 -19.32 12.96
C THR A 17 15.53 -19.49 11.67
N ASP A 18 15.34 -18.60 10.70
CA ASP A 18 16.09 -18.54 9.45
C ASP A 18 17.22 -17.49 9.58
N GLU A 19 18.46 -17.95 9.46
CA GLU A 19 19.66 -17.11 9.57
C GLU A 19 19.76 -16.10 8.42
N GLU A 20 19.34 -16.46 7.21
CA GLU A 20 19.35 -15.53 6.06
C GLU A 20 18.31 -14.42 6.24
N ALA A 21 17.14 -14.76 6.77
CA ALA A 21 16.11 -13.77 7.13
C ALA A 21 16.58 -12.85 8.27
N THR A 22 17.39 -13.39 9.19
CA THR A 22 18.01 -12.63 10.29
C THR A 22 19.01 -11.62 9.77
N GLU A 23 19.99 -12.06 8.96
CA GLU A 23 21.01 -11.15 8.43
C GLU A 23 20.40 -10.07 7.51
N LYS A 24 19.35 -10.38 6.75
CA LYS A 24 18.59 -9.37 5.98
C LYS A 24 18.00 -8.24 6.83
N LYS A 25 17.79 -8.47 8.12
CA LYS A 25 17.20 -7.51 9.07
C LYS A 25 18.22 -6.73 9.87
N ILE A 26 19.50 -7.03 9.72
CA ILE A 26 20.59 -6.36 10.46
C ILE A 26 21.37 -5.48 9.49
N PHE A 27 21.48 -4.19 9.81
CA PHE A 27 22.45 -3.31 9.18
C PHE A 27 23.70 -3.24 10.05
N ARG A 28 24.87 -3.35 9.43
CA ARG A 28 26.16 -3.41 10.11
C ARG A 28 27.03 -2.22 9.70
N SER A 29 27.76 -1.67 10.65
CA SER A 29 28.70 -0.55 10.43
C SER A 29 28.05 0.64 9.72
N VAL A 30 26.87 1.05 10.21
CA VAL A 30 26.04 2.11 9.62
C VAL A 30 26.49 3.49 10.08
N PHE A 31 26.66 3.67 11.39
CA PHE A 31 27.09 4.96 11.96
C PHE A 31 28.54 4.88 12.43
N GLU A 32 28.95 3.75 13.00
CA GLU A 32 30.32 3.50 13.47
C GLU A 32 30.78 2.10 13.07
N GLU A 33 32.09 1.92 12.88
CA GLU A 33 32.65 0.60 12.52
C GLU A 33 32.35 -0.43 13.62
N GLY A 34 31.75 -1.56 13.22
CA GLY A 34 31.38 -2.64 14.14
C GLY A 34 30.03 -2.49 14.82
N ASP A 35 29.30 -1.39 14.61
CA ASP A 35 27.92 -1.27 15.12
C ASP A 35 26.95 -2.23 14.38
N ALA A 36 25.83 -2.52 15.03
CA ALA A 36 24.77 -3.35 14.47
C ALA A 36 23.39 -2.80 14.84
N TRP A 37 22.52 -2.71 13.85
CA TRP A 37 21.21 -2.09 13.98
C TRP A 37 20.13 -2.97 13.37
N PHE A 38 19.08 -3.22 14.13
CA PHE A 38 17.90 -3.92 13.68
C PHE A 38 17.01 -2.99 12.85
N ASN A 39 16.72 -3.40 11.61
CA ASN A 39 15.79 -2.71 10.73
C ASN A 39 14.35 -3.10 11.06
N THR A 40 13.64 -2.21 11.77
CA THR A 40 12.22 -2.40 12.12
C THR A 40 11.34 -2.39 10.87
N GLY A 41 11.77 -1.69 9.83
CA GLY A 41 11.00 -1.40 8.63
C GLY A 41 10.10 -0.18 8.78
N ASP A 42 10.04 0.48 9.94
CA ASP A 42 9.09 1.57 10.16
C ASP A 42 9.72 2.93 9.87
N LEU A 43 9.06 3.76 9.09
CA LEU A 43 9.38 5.17 8.90
C LEU A 43 8.76 5.97 10.04
N ILE A 44 9.57 6.77 10.72
CA ILE A 44 9.15 7.66 11.79
C ILE A 44 9.50 9.11 11.44
N ARG A 45 8.68 10.06 11.89
CA ARG A 45 9.02 11.48 11.86
C ARG A 45 9.14 12.00 13.28
N GLU A 46 10.13 12.83 13.51
CA GLU A 46 10.22 13.61 14.74
C GLU A 46 9.17 14.71 14.68
N LEU A 47 8.43 14.88 15.77
CA LEU A 47 7.41 15.91 15.91
C LEU A 47 8.02 17.18 16.50
N THR A 48 7.58 18.34 16.02
CA THR A 48 7.98 19.61 16.60
C THR A 48 7.29 19.85 17.94
N GLN A 49 7.86 20.71 18.77
CA GLN A 49 7.25 21.10 20.05
C GLN A 49 5.85 21.70 19.86
N GLU A 50 5.59 22.34 18.72
CA GLU A 50 4.29 22.92 18.37
C GLU A 50 3.25 21.82 18.10
N GLU A 51 3.65 20.70 17.51
CA GLU A 51 2.78 19.55 17.21
C GLU A 51 2.40 18.75 18.46
N VAL A 52 3.29 18.63 19.45
CA VAL A 52 3.05 17.86 20.69
C VAL A 52 2.64 18.70 21.89
N GLY A 53 2.77 20.03 21.80
CA GLY A 53 2.51 20.94 22.91
C GLY A 53 3.59 20.85 24.00
N PHE A 54 3.21 20.50 25.24
CA PHE A 54 4.13 20.46 26.37
C PHE A 54 4.80 19.08 26.50
N ALA A 55 6.03 18.95 25.98
CA ALA A 55 6.79 17.70 25.94
C ALA A 55 7.98 17.61 26.91
N LEU A 56 8.08 18.46 27.94
CA LEU A 56 9.21 18.48 28.91
C LEU A 56 10.62 18.47 28.28
N GLY A 57 10.75 18.90 27.02
CA GLY A 57 12.02 18.92 26.27
C GLY A 57 12.45 17.56 25.70
N TYR A 58 11.59 16.54 25.73
CA TYR A 58 11.87 15.25 25.10
C TYR A 58 11.46 15.26 23.62
N ALA A 59 12.25 14.58 22.78
CA ALA A 59 11.88 14.33 21.40
C ALA A 59 10.71 13.33 21.35
N HIS A 60 9.74 13.60 20.49
CA HIS A 60 8.62 12.71 20.23
C HIS A 60 8.65 12.26 18.78
N TYR A 61 8.32 11.00 18.55
CA TYR A 61 8.32 10.40 17.22
C TYR A 61 6.93 9.87 16.89
N GLN A 62 6.47 10.14 15.67
CA GLN A 62 5.23 9.59 15.12
C GLN A 62 5.57 8.54 14.07
N PHE A 63 4.88 7.41 14.11
CA PHE A 63 4.87 6.45 13.01
C PHE A 63 4.31 7.11 11.76
N VAL A 64 5.02 6.98 10.65
CA VAL A 64 4.63 7.52 9.34
C VAL A 64 4.13 6.38 8.47
N ASP A 65 4.95 5.35 8.24
CA ASP A 65 4.59 4.20 7.42
C ASP A 65 5.58 3.04 7.63
N ARG A 66 5.41 1.93 6.89
CA ARG A 66 6.37 0.83 6.84
C ARG A 66 7.01 0.70 5.46
N VAL A 67 8.33 0.62 5.42
CA VAL A 67 9.13 0.30 4.23
C VAL A 67 8.67 -1.05 3.67
N GLY A 68 8.09 -1.01 2.47
CA GLY A 68 7.49 -2.16 1.77
C GLY A 68 5.96 -2.12 1.67
N ASP A 69 5.31 -1.27 2.46
CA ASP A 69 3.88 -0.90 2.34
C ASP A 69 3.68 0.38 1.50
N THR A 70 4.68 0.73 0.68
CA THR A 70 4.61 1.82 -0.30
C THR A 70 4.85 1.29 -1.71
N PHE A 71 4.35 2.01 -2.72
CA PHE A 71 4.73 1.81 -4.12
C PHE A 71 5.06 3.15 -4.76
N ARG A 72 5.85 3.14 -5.84
CA ARG A 72 6.21 4.35 -6.58
C ARG A 72 5.39 4.41 -7.86
N TRP A 73 4.67 5.50 -8.10
CA TRP A 73 3.86 5.70 -9.31
C TRP A 73 4.16 7.07 -9.91
N LYS A 74 4.57 7.10 -11.19
CA LYS A 74 4.90 8.36 -11.90
C LYS A 74 5.85 9.26 -11.10
N SER A 75 6.90 8.65 -10.58
CA SER A 75 7.89 9.29 -9.72
C SER A 75 7.44 9.80 -8.34
N GLU A 76 6.20 9.55 -7.93
CA GLU A 76 5.68 9.84 -6.58
C GLU A 76 5.68 8.58 -5.71
N ASN A 77 5.86 8.74 -4.40
CA ASN A 77 5.70 7.65 -3.44
C ASN A 77 4.27 7.64 -2.92
N VAL A 78 3.63 6.46 -2.94
CA VAL A 78 2.25 6.27 -2.48
C VAL A 78 2.24 5.31 -1.30
N SER A 79 1.67 5.74 -0.18
CA SER A 79 1.44 4.89 0.99
C SER A 79 0.21 4.01 0.77
N THR A 80 0.37 2.69 0.89
CA THR A 80 -0.79 1.77 0.82
C THR A 80 -1.70 1.90 2.04
N ASN A 81 -1.14 2.29 3.19
CA ASN A 81 -1.91 2.45 4.42
C ASN A 81 -2.77 3.71 4.36
N GLU A 82 -2.19 4.86 4.01
CA GLU A 82 -2.94 6.13 3.90
C GLU A 82 -4.08 6.03 2.87
N VAL A 83 -3.79 5.50 1.68
CA VAL A 83 -4.80 5.28 0.65
C VAL A 83 -5.88 4.31 1.13
N GLY A 84 -5.48 3.24 1.83
CA GLY A 84 -6.41 2.25 2.38
C GLY A 84 -7.31 2.83 3.47
N GLU A 85 -6.76 3.63 4.38
CA GLU A 85 -7.51 4.32 5.45
C GLU A 85 -8.55 5.28 4.87
N ILE A 86 -8.17 6.07 3.86
CA ILE A 86 -9.09 6.95 3.15
C ILE A 86 -10.19 6.13 2.48
N ILE A 87 -9.85 5.07 1.73
CA ILE A 87 -10.84 4.23 1.05
C ILE A 87 -11.79 3.54 2.05
N ASN A 88 -11.28 3.09 3.20
CA ASN A 88 -12.11 2.51 4.27
C ASN A 88 -13.07 3.52 4.90
N GLY A 89 -12.86 4.82 4.70
CA GLY A 89 -13.77 5.89 5.14
C GLY A 89 -14.99 6.08 4.23
N PHE A 90 -15.01 5.45 3.04
CA PHE A 90 -16.16 5.53 2.14
C PHE A 90 -17.28 4.58 2.59
N ASP A 91 -18.53 5.03 2.44
CA ASP A 91 -19.70 4.24 2.79
C ASP A 91 -19.73 2.90 2.03
N ASN A 92 -20.17 1.85 2.73
CA ASN A 92 -20.29 0.48 2.21
C ASN A 92 -18.98 -0.27 1.93
N ILE A 93 -17.82 0.30 2.28
CA ILE A 93 -16.55 -0.44 2.31
C ILE A 93 -16.31 -0.93 3.74
N GLU A 94 -16.15 -2.24 3.90
CA GLU A 94 -15.81 -2.85 5.20
C GLU A 94 -14.29 -2.89 5.41
N LEU A 95 -13.55 -3.27 4.37
CA LEU A 95 -12.10 -3.36 4.40
C LEU A 95 -11.51 -3.16 3.01
N SER A 96 -10.32 -2.57 2.95
CA SER A 96 -9.55 -2.42 1.73
C SER A 96 -8.11 -2.85 1.91
N ASN A 97 -7.54 -3.39 0.83
CA ASN A 97 -6.14 -3.76 0.71
C ASN A 97 -5.55 -3.06 -0.51
N VAL A 98 -4.69 -2.08 -0.28
CA VAL A 98 -4.01 -1.33 -1.35
C VAL A 98 -2.64 -1.92 -1.63
N TYR A 99 -2.26 -2.01 -2.90
CA TYR A 99 -0.97 -2.49 -3.35
C TYR A 99 -0.61 -1.96 -4.74
N GLY A 100 0.69 -1.95 -5.06
CA GLY A 100 1.17 -1.53 -6.37
C GLY A 100 1.27 -2.70 -7.37
N VAL A 101 0.70 -2.52 -8.56
CA VAL A 101 0.75 -3.47 -9.68
C VAL A 101 1.52 -2.90 -10.87
N GLU A 102 2.20 -3.75 -11.64
CA GLU A 102 2.91 -3.31 -12.83
C GLU A 102 1.93 -3.03 -13.98
N VAL A 103 2.16 -1.94 -14.70
CA VAL A 103 1.41 -1.57 -15.90
C VAL A 103 2.42 -1.39 -17.03
N PRO A 104 2.37 -2.20 -18.10
CA PRO A 104 3.28 -2.06 -19.23
C PRO A 104 3.27 -0.64 -19.80
N GLY A 105 4.45 -0.10 -20.05
CA GLY A 105 4.61 1.25 -20.62
C GLY A 105 4.55 2.40 -19.60
N ALA A 106 4.21 2.14 -18.33
CA ALA A 106 4.14 3.16 -17.28
C ALA A 106 5.39 3.17 -16.37
N ASP A 107 5.68 4.32 -15.77
CA ASP A 107 6.76 4.48 -14.77
C ASP A 107 6.30 4.07 -13.37
N GLY A 108 6.88 2.99 -12.85
CA GLY A 108 6.60 2.47 -11.51
C GLY A 108 5.45 1.46 -11.48
N ARG A 109 4.70 1.45 -10.37
CA ARG A 109 3.58 0.56 -10.11
C ARG A 109 2.31 1.38 -9.91
N ALA A 110 1.25 1.05 -10.64
CA ALA A 110 -0.05 1.67 -10.49
C ALA A 110 -0.70 1.23 -9.18
N GLY A 111 -1.46 2.11 -8.55
CA GLY A 111 -2.27 1.73 -7.38
C GLY A 111 -3.38 0.76 -7.77
N MET A 112 -3.50 -0.33 -7.03
CA MET A 112 -4.64 -1.23 -7.06
C MET A 112 -5.18 -1.37 -5.64
N VAL A 113 -6.50 -1.41 -5.52
CA VAL A 113 -7.17 -1.69 -4.26
C VAL A 113 -8.12 -2.87 -4.43
N ALA A 114 -8.05 -3.81 -3.50
CA ALA A 114 -9.06 -4.83 -3.33
C ALA A 114 -9.95 -4.43 -2.16
N VAL A 115 -11.26 -4.32 -2.38
CA VAL A 115 -12.24 -3.88 -1.38
C VAL A 115 -13.23 -5.00 -1.09
N ARG A 116 -13.57 -5.18 0.19
CA ARG A 116 -14.74 -5.94 0.61
C ARG A 116 -15.85 -4.97 1.00
N LEU A 117 -17.02 -5.20 0.43
CA LEU A 117 -18.21 -4.41 0.76
C LEU A 117 -18.85 -4.94 2.04
N THR A 118 -19.59 -4.07 2.71
CA THR A 118 -20.44 -4.47 3.83
C THR A 118 -21.52 -5.45 3.36
N ASP A 119 -21.99 -6.34 4.24
CA ASP A 119 -22.96 -7.41 3.90
C ASP A 119 -24.28 -6.89 3.28
N ASN A 120 -24.59 -5.61 3.48
CA ASN A 120 -25.77 -4.92 3.00
C ASN A 120 -25.57 -4.22 1.64
N ALA A 121 -24.37 -4.29 1.05
CA ALA A 121 -24.06 -3.72 -0.26
C ALA A 121 -23.59 -4.81 -1.24
N ASN A 122 -24.23 -4.87 -2.41
CA ASN A 122 -23.84 -5.81 -3.48
C ASN A 122 -22.83 -5.20 -4.47
N ASP A 123 -22.75 -3.87 -4.54
CA ASP A 123 -21.88 -3.11 -5.43
C ASP A 123 -21.65 -1.70 -4.86
N LEU A 124 -20.68 -0.98 -5.41
CA LEU A 124 -20.42 0.43 -5.08
C LEU A 124 -21.28 1.37 -5.94
N ASP A 125 -21.66 2.50 -5.35
CA ASP A 125 -22.02 3.68 -6.14
C ASP A 125 -20.73 4.26 -6.72
N TRP A 126 -20.41 3.86 -7.95
CA TRP A 126 -19.17 4.23 -8.64
C TRP A 126 -19.03 5.73 -8.88
N GLU A 127 -20.14 6.46 -9.03
CA GLU A 127 -20.12 7.92 -9.20
C GLU A 127 -19.71 8.59 -7.88
N SER A 128 -20.37 8.21 -6.78
CA SER A 128 -20.04 8.71 -5.44
C SER A 128 -18.65 8.29 -4.99
N PHE A 129 -18.24 7.04 -5.25
CA PHE A 129 -16.91 6.53 -4.93
C PHE A 129 -15.81 7.29 -5.69
N ALA A 130 -16.00 7.51 -6.99
CA ALA A 130 -15.05 8.27 -7.78
C ALA A 130 -14.96 9.72 -7.30
N ALA A 131 -16.09 10.36 -6.98
CA ALA A 131 -16.10 11.71 -6.43
C ALA A 131 -15.33 11.80 -5.11
N TYR A 132 -15.55 10.85 -4.20
CA TYR A 132 -14.85 10.75 -2.91
C TYR A 132 -13.34 10.55 -3.09
N VAL A 133 -12.93 9.57 -3.89
CA VAL A 133 -11.49 9.34 -4.18
C VAL A 133 -10.86 10.58 -4.83
N ASN A 134 -11.59 11.27 -5.70
CA ASN A 134 -11.09 12.49 -6.33
C ASN A 134 -10.96 13.68 -5.38
N SER A 135 -11.76 13.76 -4.32
CA SER A 135 -11.66 14.83 -3.31
C SER A 135 -10.59 14.55 -2.27
N GLU A 136 -10.47 13.30 -1.82
CA GLU A 136 -9.58 12.94 -0.71
C GLU A 136 -8.16 12.60 -1.15
N LEU A 137 -7.97 12.10 -2.38
CA LEU A 137 -6.66 11.64 -2.87
C LEU A 137 -6.10 12.52 -4.00
N PRO A 138 -4.80 12.85 -3.96
CA PRO A 138 -4.12 13.46 -5.09
C PRO A 138 -4.07 12.49 -6.28
N ALA A 139 -4.02 13.02 -7.50
CA ALA A 139 -4.16 12.23 -8.73
C ALA A 139 -3.20 11.02 -8.84
N TYR A 140 -1.99 11.12 -8.28
CA TYR A 140 -1.00 10.03 -8.30
C TYR A 140 -1.29 8.92 -7.27
N ALA A 141 -2.07 9.18 -6.23
CA ALA A 141 -2.38 8.21 -5.18
C ALA A 141 -3.72 7.51 -5.40
N ARG A 142 -4.54 7.98 -6.35
CA ARG A 142 -5.81 7.36 -6.72
C ARG A 142 -5.55 5.96 -7.29
N PRO A 143 -6.20 4.91 -6.77
CA PRO A 143 -6.09 3.58 -7.36
C PRO A 143 -6.49 3.62 -8.84
N VAL A 144 -5.65 3.04 -9.70
CA VAL A 144 -6.00 2.81 -11.10
C VAL A 144 -6.98 1.66 -11.22
N PHE A 145 -6.86 0.65 -10.37
CA PHE A 145 -7.71 -0.54 -10.37
C PHE A 145 -8.42 -0.74 -9.03
N VAL A 146 -9.70 -1.10 -9.08
CA VAL A 146 -10.54 -1.41 -7.92
C VAL A 146 -11.16 -2.79 -8.12
N ARG A 147 -10.80 -3.76 -7.29
CA ARG A 147 -11.37 -5.11 -7.28
C ARG A 147 -12.36 -5.24 -6.14
N ILE A 148 -13.60 -5.68 -6.41
CA ILE A 148 -14.57 -5.99 -5.35
C ILE A 148 -14.46 -7.47 -5.00
N GLN A 149 -13.94 -7.78 -3.81
CA GLN A 149 -13.87 -9.14 -3.29
C GLN A 149 -15.13 -9.46 -2.49
N ARG A 150 -15.74 -10.61 -2.80
CA ARG A 150 -16.88 -11.13 -2.02
C ARG A 150 -16.44 -11.69 -0.68
N ASP A 151 -15.31 -12.40 -0.68
CA ASP A 151 -14.67 -12.92 0.51
C ASP A 151 -13.22 -12.41 0.56
N MET A 152 -12.86 -11.76 1.65
CA MET A 152 -11.45 -11.51 1.96
C MET A 152 -10.97 -12.62 2.89
N ASP A 153 -9.94 -13.36 2.46
CA ASP A 153 -9.28 -14.34 3.33
C ASP A 153 -8.57 -13.62 4.47
N VAL A 154 -9.29 -13.40 5.56
CA VAL A 154 -8.72 -12.87 6.82
C VAL A 154 -8.03 -13.98 7.63
N THR A 155 -8.08 -15.23 7.14
CA THR A 155 -7.62 -16.44 7.86
C THR A 155 -6.14 -16.76 7.62
N GLY A 156 -5.52 -16.22 6.57
CA GLY A 156 -4.08 -16.25 6.34
C GLY A 156 -3.38 -15.09 7.04
N THR A 157 -2.08 -15.22 7.34
CA THR A 157 -1.31 -14.04 7.77
C THR A 157 -1.44 -12.97 6.67
N PHE A 158 -1.84 -11.74 7.01
CA PHE A 158 -2.08 -10.63 6.06
C PHE A 158 -0.99 -10.45 4.99
N LYS A 159 0.24 -10.87 5.29
CA LYS A 159 1.38 -10.88 4.35
C LYS A 159 1.22 -11.86 3.17
N MET A 160 0.68 -13.05 3.41
CA MET A 160 0.45 -14.04 2.34
C MET A 160 -0.64 -13.53 1.37
N VAL A 161 -1.73 -12.99 1.91
CA VAL A 161 -2.84 -12.41 1.16
C VAL A 161 -2.39 -11.27 0.24
N LYS A 162 -1.59 -10.32 0.74
CA LYS A 162 -1.02 -9.25 -0.09
C LYS A 162 -0.11 -9.79 -1.21
N GLY A 163 0.62 -10.88 -0.96
CA GLY A 163 1.48 -11.52 -1.95
C GLY A 163 0.70 -12.14 -3.11
N ASP A 164 -0.41 -12.82 -2.80
CA ASP A 164 -1.30 -13.42 -3.80
C ASP A 164 -2.05 -12.35 -4.60
N LEU A 165 -2.60 -11.34 -3.92
CA LEU A 165 -3.25 -10.18 -4.57
C LEU A 165 -2.32 -9.44 -5.55
N ARG A 166 -1.06 -9.25 -5.18
CA ARG A 166 -0.05 -8.64 -6.08
C ARG A 166 0.27 -9.52 -7.28
N ARG A 167 0.21 -10.85 -7.14
CA ARG A 167 0.48 -11.82 -8.21
C ARG A 167 -0.69 -11.91 -9.19
N GLU A 168 -1.91 -11.94 -8.66
CA GLU A 168 -3.16 -11.94 -9.44
C GLU A 168 -3.36 -10.60 -10.17
N ALA A 169 -3.02 -9.49 -9.53
CA ALA A 169 -3.13 -8.13 -10.08
C ALA A 169 -4.52 -7.89 -10.70
N TYR A 170 -4.57 -7.34 -11.92
CA TYR A 170 -5.79 -7.09 -12.68
C TYR A 170 -6.04 -8.13 -13.78
N ASP A 171 -5.55 -9.36 -13.60
CA ASP A 171 -5.73 -10.43 -14.58
C ASP A 171 -7.13 -11.06 -14.49
N LEU A 172 -8.01 -10.65 -15.41
CA LEU A 172 -9.36 -11.20 -15.54
C LEU A 172 -9.42 -12.71 -15.86
N GLY A 173 -8.30 -13.32 -16.30
CA GLY A 173 -8.22 -14.77 -16.52
C GLY A 173 -8.00 -15.57 -15.25
N SER A 174 -7.40 -14.94 -14.24
CA SER A 174 -7.05 -15.56 -12.95
C SER A 174 -8.06 -15.23 -11.84
N ILE A 175 -8.90 -14.21 -12.05
CA ILE A 175 -9.77 -13.61 -11.04
C ILE A 175 -11.23 -13.63 -11.50
N ALA A 176 -12.14 -14.12 -10.66
CA ALA A 176 -13.58 -14.09 -10.92
C ALA A 176 -14.28 -12.82 -10.38
N ASP A 177 -13.60 -12.09 -9.50
CA ASP A 177 -14.09 -10.85 -8.90
C ASP A 177 -14.16 -9.72 -9.94
N PRO A 178 -15.18 -8.84 -9.88
CA PRO A 178 -15.26 -7.70 -10.78
C PRO A 178 -14.15 -6.69 -10.47
N ILE A 179 -13.52 -6.21 -11.54
CA ILE A 179 -12.47 -5.19 -11.49
C ILE A 179 -12.94 -3.98 -12.28
N HIS A 180 -12.76 -2.80 -11.70
CA HIS A 180 -13.00 -1.52 -12.35
C HIS A 180 -11.68 -0.76 -12.50
N VAL A 181 -11.61 0.07 -13.53
CA VAL A 181 -10.40 0.79 -13.93
C VAL A 181 -10.69 2.29 -14.07
N LEU A 182 -9.75 3.11 -13.64
CA LEU A 182 -9.71 4.54 -13.90
C LEU A 182 -8.83 4.78 -15.13
N LYS A 183 -9.44 5.09 -16.26
CA LYS A 183 -8.73 5.34 -17.53
C LYS A 183 -7.99 6.69 -17.50
N PRO A 184 -6.85 6.85 -18.19
CA PRO A 184 -6.15 8.12 -18.27
C PRO A 184 -7.05 9.24 -18.78
N GLY A 185 -7.01 10.40 -18.11
CA GLY A 185 -7.83 11.57 -18.46
C GLY A 185 -9.31 11.48 -18.09
N THR A 186 -9.74 10.38 -17.45
CA THR A 186 -11.09 10.24 -16.90
C THR A 186 -11.12 10.52 -15.40
N SER A 187 -12.32 10.68 -14.84
CA SER A 187 -12.54 10.92 -13.42
C SER A 187 -13.53 9.93 -12.79
N HIS A 188 -13.92 8.88 -13.53
CA HIS A 188 -14.86 7.86 -13.09
C HIS A 188 -14.27 6.48 -13.36
N TYR A 189 -14.66 5.51 -12.51
CA TYR A 189 -14.29 4.13 -12.71
C TYR A 189 -15.29 3.45 -13.65
N GLU A 190 -14.80 2.54 -14.47
CA GLU A 190 -15.60 1.72 -15.37
C GLU A 190 -15.14 0.26 -15.30
N PRO A 191 -16.02 -0.72 -15.60
CA PRO A 191 -15.64 -2.13 -15.60
C PRO A 191 -14.44 -2.38 -16.53
N LEU A 192 -13.42 -3.07 -16.02
CA LEU A 192 -12.30 -3.52 -16.82
C LEU A 192 -12.78 -4.66 -17.72
N ASP A 193 -12.86 -4.42 -19.02
CA ASP A 193 -13.17 -5.43 -20.03
C ASP A 193 -11.91 -6.03 -20.66
N LEU A 194 -12.10 -7.12 -21.42
CA LEU A 194 -11.00 -7.81 -22.09
C LEU A 194 -10.36 -6.96 -23.19
N GLU A 195 -11.12 -6.07 -23.84
CA GLU A 195 -10.61 -5.21 -24.90
C GLU A 195 -9.59 -4.21 -24.33
N TYR A 196 -9.95 -3.53 -23.25
CA TYR A 196 -9.07 -2.57 -22.60
C TYR A 196 -7.93 -3.26 -21.84
N LEU A 197 -8.15 -4.46 -21.29
CA LEU A 197 -7.06 -5.26 -20.73
C LEU A 197 -5.97 -5.55 -21.76
N GLU A 198 -6.32 -5.86 -23.00
CA GLU A 198 -5.35 -6.05 -24.08
C GLU A 198 -4.62 -4.75 -24.44
N VAL A 199 -5.31 -3.61 -24.42
CA VAL A 199 -4.67 -2.29 -24.58
C VAL A 199 -3.63 -2.03 -23.49
N ILE A 200 -3.94 -2.37 -22.24
CA ILE A 200 -3.00 -2.27 -21.10
C ILE A 200 -1.80 -3.21 -21.30
N ARG A 201 -2.05 -4.48 -21.63
CA ARG A 201 -0.99 -5.50 -21.83
C ARG A 201 -0.02 -5.11 -22.95
N ASN A 202 -0.52 -4.48 -24.01
CA ASN A 202 0.28 -3.98 -25.11
C ASN A 202 1.02 -2.66 -24.79
N GLY A 203 0.86 -2.10 -23.59
CA GLY A 203 1.48 -0.84 -23.18
C GLY A 203 0.92 0.39 -23.91
N GLN A 204 -0.30 0.29 -24.43
CA GLN A 204 -0.96 1.33 -25.24
C GLN A 204 -1.99 2.12 -24.46
N ALA A 205 -2.20 1.81 -23.18
CA ALA A 205 -3.21 2.46 -22.35
C ALA A 205 -2.91 3.94 -22.07
N GLY A 206 -1.65 4.38 -22.20
CA GLY A 206 -1.28 5.79 -22.05
C GLY A 206 -1.24 6.26 -20.58
N TYR A 207 -0.99 5.34 -19.65
CA TYR A 207 -0.72 5.66 -18.25
C TYR A 207 0.64 6.34 -18.10
#